data_AF-A0AAD9VT32-F1
#
_entry.id   AF-A0AAD9VT32-F1
#
_cell.length_a   1.000
_cell.length_b   1.000
_cell.length_c   1.000
_cell.angle_alpha   90.00
_cell.angle_beta   90.00
_cell.angle_gamma   90.00
#
_symmetry.space_group_name_H-M   'P 1'
#
loop_
_entity.id
_entity.type
_entity.pdbx_description
1 polymer ?
#
loop_
_entity_poly.entity_id
_entity_poly.type
_entity_poly.pdbx_seq_one_letter_code
_entity_poly.pdbx_strand_id
1 'polypeptide(L)'
;MTYPKEGASLQEIVRFVMRNTRLSEARARYLIIEVLKAGISRGRIRRVAGNLYALANARPAPLANKITDPNFDDDSSEASTDQDD
;
A
#
# COMPACT_ATOMS: atom_id res chain seq x y z
N MET A 1 -12.67 -23.12 -12.76
CA MET A 1 -11.67 -22.30 -12.05
C MET A 1 -11.37 -21.07 -12.89
N THR A 2 -11.92 -19.92 -12.52
CA THR A 2 -11.63 -18.66 -13.20
C THR A 2 -10.35 -18.12 -12.60
N TYR A 3 -9.25 -18.13 -13.35
CA TYR A 3 -8.03 -17.45 -12.93
C TYR A 3 -8.38 -15.98 -12.62
N PRO A 4 -7.89 -15.38 -11.52
CA PRO A 4 -8.12 -13.97 -11.28
C PRO A 4 -7.57 -13.21 -12.48
N LYS A 5 -8.48 -12.54 -13.20
CA LYS A 5 -8.15 -11.73 -14.37
C LYS A 5 -7.09 -10.71 -13.92
N GLU A 6 -5.96 -10.66 -14.62
CA GLU A 6 -4.89 -9.76 -14.27
C GLU A 6 -5.29 -8.31 -14.59
N GLY A 7 -5.66 -7.58 -13.54
CA GLY A 7 -6.07 -6.17 -13.64
C GLY A 7 -7.56 -5.95 -13.83
N ALA A 8 -7.93 -4.68 -13.98
CA ALA A 8 -9.31 -4.22 -14.11
C ALA A 8 -9.46 -3.27 -15.29
N SER A 9 -10.60 -3.32 -15.97
CA SER A 9 -10.96 -2.34 -17.00
C SER A 9 -11.27 -0.98 -16.38
N LEU A 10 -11.19 0.08 -17.19
CA LEU A 10 -11.57 1.43 -16.75
C LEU A 10 -12.99 1.46 -16.16
N GLN A 11 -13.94 0.74 -16.78
CA GLN A 11 -15.34 0.71 -16.32
C GLN A 11 -15.48 0.03 -14.96
N GLU A 12 -14.75 -1.06 -14.71
CA GLU A 12 -14.75 -1.74 -13.42
C GLU A 12 -14.17 -0.83 -12.32
N ILE A 13 -13.08 -0.11 -12.62
CA ILE A 13 -12.47 0.85 -11.68
C ILE A 13 -13.42 2.01 -11.39
N VAL A 14 -14.05 2.59 -12.43
CA VAL A 14 -15.05 3.68 -12.27
C VAL A 14 -16.21 3.23 -11.40
N ARG A 15 -16.77 2.04 -11.69
CA ARG A 15 -17.87 1.47 -10.89
C ARG A 15 -17.48 1.25 -9.44
N PHE A 16 -16.26 0.76 -9.20
CA PHE A 16 -15.73 0.58 -7.85
C PHE A 16 -15.62 1.93 -7.11
N VAL A 17 -15.03 2.94 -7.73
CA VAL A 17 -14.87 4.26 -7.10
C VAL A 17 -16.22 4.91 -6.82
N MET A 18 -17.17 4.85 -7.75
CA MET A 18 -18.52 5.38 -7.54
C MET A 18 -19.27 4.68 -6.41
N ARG A 19 -19.05 3.38 -6.20
CA ARG A 19 -19.65 2.64 -5.07
C ARG A 19 -19.11 3.06 -3.71
N ASN A 20 -17.88 3.59 -3.67
CA ASN A 20 -17.18 3.94 -2.44
C ASN A 20 -17.03 5.45 -2.23
N THR A 21 -17.60 6.27 -3.12
CA THR A 21 -17.52 7.74 -3.07
C THR A 21 -18.84 8.36 -3.51
N ARG A 22 -18.98 9.68 -3.37
CA ARG A 22 -20.17 10.43 -3.84
C ARG A 22 -19.93 11.14 -5.19
N LEU A 23 -19.02 10.62 -6.00
CA LEU A 23 -18.66 11.22 -7.28
C LEU A 23 -19.67 10.85 -8.37
N SER A 24 -19.98 11.80 -9.26
CA SER A 24 -20.68 11.51 -10.52
C SER A 24 -19.78 10.67 -11.43
N GLU A 25 -20.39 9.91 -12.35
CA GLU A 25 -19.64 9.07 -13.29
C GLU A 25 -18.61 9.86 -14.09
N ALA A 26 -19.01 11.02 -14.63
CA ALA A 26 -18.10 11.88 -15.39
C ALA A 26 -16.91 12.34 -14.55
N ARG A 27 -17.14 12.73 -13.29
CA ARG A 27 -16.07 13.19 -12.40
C ARG A 27 -15.16 12.04 -11.97
N ALA A 28 -15.73 10.89 -11.63
CA ALA A 28 -14.98 9.68 -11.29
C ALA A 28 -14.10 9.25 -12.46
N ARG A 29 -14.65 9.16 -13.67
CA ARG A 29 -13.92 8.80 -14.89
C ARG A 29 -12.77 9.77 -15.16
N TYR A 30 -13.01 11.07 -15.08
CA TYR A 30 -11.96 12.07 -15.27
C TYR A 30 -10.80 11.87 -14.29
N LEU A 31 -11.09 11.79 -12.98
CA LEU A 31 -10.07 11.62 -11.95
C LEU A 31 -9.30 10.31 -12.10
N ILE A 32 -10.00 9.22 -12.40
CA ILE A 32 -9.37 7.91 -12.61
C ILE A 32 -8.42 7.95 -13.81
N ILE A 33 -8.80 8.60 -14.92
CA ILE A 33 -7.90 8.73 -16.08
C ILE A 33 -6.60 9.44 -15.69
N GLU A 34 -6.67 10.53 -14.92
CA GLU A 34 -5.49 11.25 -14.46
C GLU A 34 -4.63 10.40 -13.52
N VAL A 35 -5.24 9.67 -12.59
CA VAL A 35 -4.53 8.73 -11.70
C VAL A 35 -3.87 7.60 -12.50
N LEU A 36 -4.55 7.04 -13.51
CA LEU A 36 -4.00 5.99 -14.36
C LEU A 36 -2.81 6.50 -15.17
N LYS A 37 -2.89 7.69 -15.77
CA LYS A 37 -1.77 8.34 -16.48
C LYS A 37 -0.58 8.53 -15.55
N ALA A 38 -0.79 9.10 -14.37
CA ALA A 38 0.26 9.34 -13.38
C ALA A 38 0.85 8.03 -12.85
N GLY A 39 0.03 7.00 -12.63
CA GLY A 39 0.47 5.69 -12.20
C GLY A 39 1.32 4.97 -13.25
N ILE A 40 0.96 5.12 -14.53
CA ILE A 40 1.74 4.59 -15.66
C ILE A 40 3.08 5.32 -15.77
N SER A 41 3.10 6.65 -15.74
CA SER A 41 4.35 7.42 -15.85
C SER A 41 5.31 7.14 -14.69
N ARG A 42 4.79 6.80 -13.51
CA ARG A 42 5.58 6.42 -12.32
C ARG A 42 5.92 4.93 -12.25
N GLY A 43 5.55 4.14 -13.26
CA GLY A 43 5.78 2.68 -13.26
C GLY A 43 5.07 1.93 -12.13
N ARG A 44 4.01 2.50 -11.54
CA ARG A 44 3.20 1.89 -10.47
C ARG A 44 2.01 1.11 -11.02
N ILE A 45 1.54 1.50 -12.21
CA ILE A 45 0.44 0.87 -12.94
C ILE A 45 0.97 0.47 -14.31
N ARG A 46 0.61 -0.72 -14.78
CA ARG A 46 0.87 -1.16 -16.16
C ARG A 46 -0.44 -1.43 -16.89
N ARG A 47 -0.41 -1.22 -18.21
CA ARG A 47 -1.48 -1.69 -19.09
C ARG A 47 -1.24 -3.15 -19.42
N VAL A 48 -2.31 -3.94 -19.37
CA VAL A 48 -2.32 -5.37 -19.70
C VAL A 48 -3.19 -5.56 -20.96
N ALA A 49 -3.06 -6.73 -21.60
CA ALA A 49 -3.88 -7.11 -22.76
C ALA A 49 -5.38 -6.84 -22.51
N GLY A 50 -6.07 -6.33 -23.53
CA GLY A 50 -7.50 -6.03 -23.43
C GLY A 50 -7.87 -4.74 -22.69
N ASN A 51 -6.99 -3.72 -22.69
CA ASN A 51 -7.22 -2.41 -22.05
C ASN A 51 -7.49 -2.48 -20.54
N LEU A 52 -6.83 -3.43 -19.87
CA LEU A 52 -6.88 -3.59 -18.42
C LEU A 52 -5.72 -2.84 -17.77
N TYR A 53 -5.91 -2.45 -16.52
CA TYR A 53 -4.91 -1.79 -15.68
C TYR A 53 -4.59 -2.68 -14.50
N ALA A 54 -3.31 -2.95 -14.28
CA ALA A 54 -2.82 -3.76 -13.16
C ALA A 54 -1.72 -2.99 -12.39
N LEU A 55 -1.57 -3.29 -11.11
CA LEU A 55 -0.44 -2.78 -10.32
C LEU A 55 0.86 -3.44 -10.80
N ALA A 56 1.92 -2.64 -10.96
CA ALA A 56 3.22 -3.13 -11.40
C ALA A 56 3.93 -3.95 -10.31
N ASN A 57 3.81 -3.52 -9.04
CA ASN A 57 4.38 -4.20 -7.87
C ASN A 57 3.26 -4.47 -6.85
N ALA A 58 2.63 -5.64 -6.92
CA ALA A 58 1.57 -6.02 -5.98
C ALA A 58 2.09 -6.38 -4.57
N ARG A 59 3.42 -6.52 -4.39
CA ARG A 59 4.02 -6.65 -3.06
C ARG A 59 4.27 -5.25 -2.47
N PRO A 60 3.71 -4.92 -1.30
CA PRO A 60 4.33 -3.88 -0.47
C PRO A 60 5.80 -4.26 -0.31
N ALA A 61 6.71 -3.28 -0.33
CA ALA A 61 8.06 -3.54 0.16
C ALA A 61 7.91 -4.19 1.55
N PRO A 62 8.63 -5.30 1.85
CA PRO A 62 8.59 -5.86 3.19
C PRO A 62 8.86 -4.71 4.16
N LEU A 63 7.96 -4.52 5.13
CA LEU A 63 8.14 -3.52 6.18
C LEU A 63 9.53 -3.77 6.76
N ALA A 64 10.47 -2.84 6.54
CA ALA A 64 11.86 -3.00 6.99
C ALA A 64 11.95 -3.09 8.52
N ASN A 65 10.89 -2.66 9.21
CA ASN A 65 10.78 -2.70 10.65
C ASN A 65 9.95 -3.92 11.06
N LYS A 66 10.64 -4.99 11.46
CA LYS A 66 10.04 -6.01 12.32
C LYS A 66 9.82 -5.36 13.68
N ILE A 67 8.60 -5.45 14.21
CA ILE A 67 8.36 -5.21 15.63
C ILE A 67 9.04 -6.38 16.36
N THR A 68 10.21 -6.14 16.93
CA THR A 68 10.85 -7.05 17.87
C THR A 68 10.32 -6.77 19.27
N ASP A 69 10.17 -7.81 20.08
CA ASP A 69 9.74 -7.68 21.46
C ASP A 69 10.72 -6.75 22.23
N PRO A 70 10.21 -5.87 23.11
CA PRO A 70 11.07 -5.05 23.94
C PRO A 70 11.97 -5.93 24.81
N ASN A 71 13.29 -5.77 24.65
CA ASN A 71 14.26 -6.40 25.52
C ASN A 71 14.28 -5.62 26.84
N PHE A 72 13.54 -6.11 27.83
CA PHE A 72 13.55 -5.59 29.20
C PHE A 72 14.68 -6.24 30.01
N ASP A 73 15.92 -6.13 29.54
CA ASP A 73 17.06 -6.34 30.43
C ASP A 73 17.12 -5.13 31.37
N ASP A 74 16.35 -5.25 32.45
CA ASP A 74 16.36 -4.38 33.61
C ASP A 74 17.64 -4.64 34.40
N ASP A 75 18.71 -3.95 34.03
CA ASP A 75 19.91 -3.84 34.86
C ASP A 75 19.96 -2.41 35.41
N SER A 76 19.00 -2.13 36.28
CA SER A 76 18.91 -0.87 37.01
C SER A 76 19.30 -1.06 38.48
N SER A 77 20.52 -0.61 38.81
CA SER A 77 20.99 -0.14 40.14
C SER A 77 21.37 -1.25 41.15
N GLU A 78 22.42 -1.12 41.95
CA GLU A 78 22.68 -0.01 42.88
C GLU A 78 24.17 0.31 43.08
N ALA A 79 24.45 1.59 43.30
CA ALA A 79 25.72 2.13 43.73
C ALA A 79 25.83 2.11 45.28
N SER A 80 27.08 1.94 45.73
CA SER A 80 27.67 2.38 47.00
C SER A 80 27.46 1.54 48.27
N THR A 81 28.56 1.02 48.80
CA THR A 81 28.85 1.04 50.25
C THR A 81 30.34 1.32 50.46
N ASP A 82 30.65 2.58 50.84
CA ASP A 82 31.89 2.94 51.53
C ASP A 82 31.81 2.44 52.99
N GLN A 83 32.84 1.74 53.50
CA GLN A 83 33.27 1.81 54.91
C GLN A 83 34.74 1.37 55.04
N ASP A 84 35.57 2.34 55.45
CA ASP A 84 36.89 2.18 56.09
C ASP A 84 36.73 1.65 57.53
N ASP A 85 37.53 0.64 57.93
CA ASP A 85 38.41 0.61 59.13
C ASP A 85 39.18 -0.73 59.21
#